data_AF-A0A915B1S2-F1
#
_entry.id   AF-A0A915B1S2-F1
#
_cell.length_a   1.000
_cell.length_b   1.000
_cell.length_c   1.000
_cell.angle_alpha   90.00
_cell.angle_beta   90.00
_cell.angle_gamma   90.00
#
_symmetry.space_group_name_H-M   'P 1'
#
loop_
_entity.id
_entity.type
_entity.pdbx_description
1 polymer ?
#
loop_
_entity_poly.entity_id
_entity_poly.type
_entity_poly.pdbx_seq_one_letter_code
_entity_poly.pdbx_strand_id
1 'polypeptide(L)'
;MKWRLREGQGEAIYEIGVEDRGVMTGLTDSELEASMRTLATMANALNASIVTLSERDVTPTGECMIRRRVVEVLIRKVPDNQQFIELRLALLGGVDMGKSTICGVLTQGLLDNGHGKARLSMFRYLHELQTGRTSSICLDVVGFNSRGQLINYADHSLEEIVEQSTKLITLIDLAGDRRYLKTTIYGLTAYAPHFCALVVSAVTGPTAVTREHLGFAIALNIPVLVIVTKLDLVD
;
A
#
# COMPACT_ATOMS: atom_id res chain seq x y z
N MET A 1 20.29 10.23 -5.86
CA MET A 1 19.50 9.08 -6.33
C MET A 1 19.88 7.72 -5.72
N LYS A 2 21.07 7.17 -5.99
CA LYS A 2 21.48 5.82 -5.54
C LYS A 2 21.30 5.55 -4.04
N TRP A 3 21.61 6.53 -3.20
CA TRP A 3 21.42 6.42 -1.75
C TRP A 3 19.95 6.29 -1.35
N ARG A 4 19.07 7.17 -1.87
CA ARG A 4 17.62 7.14 -1.61
C ARG A 4 16.97 5.83 -2.04
N LEU A 5 17.35 5.30 -3.21
CA LEU A 5 16.86 4.01 -3.67
C LEU A 5 17.29 2.87 -2.75
N ARG A 6 18.50 2.92 -2.17
CA ARG A 6 18.95 1.90 -1.22
C ARG A 6 18.16 1.97 0.09
N GLU A 7 17.91 3.19 0.57
CA GLU A 7 17.16 3.43 1.80
C GLU A 7 15.69 2.97 1.67
N GLY A 8 15.05 3.26 0.53
CA GLY A 8 13.67 2.87 0.23
C GLY A 8 13.52 1.48 -0.43
N GLN A 9 14.46 0.55 -0.21
CA GLN A 9 14.40 -0.83 -0.72
C GLN A 9 14.14 -0.96 -2.23
N GLY A 10 14.75 -0.09 -3.02
CA GLY A 10 14.59 -0.04 -4.47
C GLY A 10 13.60 1.02 -4.94
N GLU A 11 12.95 1.76 -4.05
CA GLU A 11 12.02 2.84 -4.41
C GLU A 11 12.42 4.18 -3.80
N ALA A 12 12.10 5.26 -4.51
CA ALA A 12 12.24 6.61 -4.00
C ALA A 12 11.26 7.54 -4.71
N ILE A 13 10.57 8.39 -3.95
CA ILE A 13 9.72 9.46 -4.48
C ILE A 13 10.53 10.77 -4.47
N TYR A 14 10.47 11.50 -5.57
CA TYR A 14 11.08 12.81 -5.74
C TYR A 14 10.00 13.83 -6.04
N GLU A 15 10.02 14.93 -5.30
CA GLU A 15 9.22 16.10 -5.60
C GLU A 15 10.11 17.12 -6.32
N ILE A 16 9.69 17.51 -7.53
CA ILE A 16 10.41 18.46 -8.38
C ILE A 16 9.65 19.78 -8.37
N GLY A 17 10.35 20.88 -8.10
CA GLY A 17 9.75 22.20 -7.93
C GLY A 17 9.29 22.49 -6.49
N VAL A 18 9.83 21.77 -5.52
CA VAL A 18 9.63 22.00 -4.09
C VAL A 18 10.95 22.43 -3.47
N GLU A 19 10.93 23.50 -2.66
CA GLU A 19 12.10 23.95 -1.92
C GLU A 19 12.36 23.07 -0.69
N ASP A 20 13.58 23.14 -0.13
CA ASP A 20 13.98 22.35 1.06
C ASP A 20 13.06 22.54 2.28
N ARG A 21 12.31 23.65 2.33
CA ARG A 21 11.34 23.95 3.40
C ARG A 21 9.94 23.38 3.13
N GLY A 22 9.74 22.63 2.04
CA GLY A 22 8.45 22.09 1.62
C GLY A 22 7.56 23.12 0.89
N VAL A 23 8.10 24.28 0.54
CA VAL A 23 7.35 25.32 -0.19
C VAL A 23 7.28 24.95 -1.67
N MET A 24 6.05 24.84 -2.20
CA MET A 24 5.79 24.52 -3.60
C MET A 24 5.90 25.76 -4.49
N THR A 25 7.12 26.16 -4.83
CA THR A 25 7.35 27.30 -5.74
C THR A 25 7.10 26.94 -7.20
N GLY A 26 7.30 25.68 -7.57
CA GLY A 26 7.11 25.15 -8.91
C GLY A 26 8.21 25.56 -9.89
N LEU A 27 8.37 24.77 -10.94
CA LEU A 27 9.28 25.05 -12.05
C LEU A 27 8.52 25.50 -13.29
N THR A 28 9.16 26.32 -14.11
CA THR A 28 8.67 26.59 -15.47
C THR A 28 8.73 25.32 -16.34
N ASP A 29 7.97 25.28 -17.43
CA ASP A 29 7.95 24.11 -18.32
C ASP A 29 9.35 23.73 -18.86
N SER A 30 10.19 24.73 -19.17
CA SER A 30 11.57 24.48 -19.63
C SER A 30 12.48 23.93 -18.53
N GLU A 31 12.37 24.45 -17.31
CA GLU A 31 13.17 24.00 -16.16
C GLU A 31 12.74 22.60 -15.72
N LEU A 32 11.44 22.33 -15.75
CA LEU A 32 10.89 21.02 -15.45
C LEU A 32 11.35 19.99 -16.46
N GLU A 33 11.32 20.29 -17.76
CA GLU A 33 11.80 19.38 -18.79
C GLU A 33 13.30 19.09 -18.64
N ALA A 34 14.11 20.11 -18.35
CA ALA A 34 15.54 19.94 -18.09
C ALA A 34 15.77 19.04 -16.86
N SER A 35 15.03 19.26 -15.77
CA SER A 35 15.10 18.47 -14.54
C SER A 35 14.72 17.01 -14.78
N MET A 36 13.64 16.77 -15.54
CA MET A 36 13.20 15.42 -15.91
C MET A 36 14.23 14.70 -16.78
N ARG A 37 14.88 15.38 -17.74
CA ARG A 37 15.96 14.80 -18.55
C ARG A 37 17.17 14.40 -17.71
N THR A 38 17.56 15.23 -16.75
CA THR A 38 18.62 14.89 -15.80
C THR A 38 18.25 13.67 -14.96
N LEU A 39 17.02 13.63 -14.45
CA LEU A 39 16.51 12.53 -13.66
C LEU A 39 16.44 11.22 -14.46
N ALA A 40 16.02 11.29 -15.73
CA ALA A 40 16.05 10.17 -16.67
C ALA A 40 17.46 9.63 -16.92
N THR A 41 18.44 10.51 -17.10
CA THR A 41 19.83 10.10 -17.29
C THR A 41 20.37 9.38 -16.06
N MET A 42 20.07 9.89 -14.86
CA MET A 42 20.46 9.27 -13.59
C MET A 42 19.77 7.92 -13.37
N ALA A 43 18.49 7.79 -13.71
CA ALA A 43 17.75 6.54 -13.56
C ALA A 43 18.25 5.47 -14.55
N ASN A 44 18.50 5.84 -15.81
CA ASN A 44 19.07 4.94 -16.82
C ASN A 44 20.44 4.41 -16.39
N ALA A 45 21.31 5.26 -15.82
CA ALA A 45 22.61 4.84 -15.29
C ALA A 45 22.51 3.83 -14.13
N LEU A 46 21.34 3.72 -13.49
CA LEU A 46 21.08 2.79 -12.39
C LEU A 46 20.18 1.60 -12.80
N ASN A 47 19.77 1.50 -14.07
CA ASN A 47 18.72 0.58 -14.53
C ASN A 47 17.41 0.72 -13.73
N ALA A 48 17.01 1.96 -13.46
CA ALA A 48 15.78 2.28 -12.75
C ALA A 48 14.71 2.82 -13.71
N SER A 49 13.45 2.49 -13.41
CA SER A 49 12.27 3.03 -14.07
C SER A 49 11.80 4.32 -13.40
N ILE A 50 11.22 5.22 -14.19
CA ILE A 50 10.64 6.49 -13.74
C ILE A 50 9.16 6.49 -14.07
N VAL A 51 8.33 6.91 -13.10
CA VAL A 51 6.89 7.07 -13.25
C VAL A 51 6.47 8.41 -12.65
N THR A 52 5.75 9.22 -13.42
CA THR A 52 5.14 10.45 -12.91
C THR A 52 3.87 10.08 -12.13
N LEU A 53 3.84 10.38 -10.81
CA LEU A 53 2.71 10.06 -9.94
C LEU A 53 1.65 11.16 -9.95
N SER A 54 2.09 12.41 -9.81
CA SER A 54 1.21 13.57 -9.70
C SER A 54 1.87 14.78 -10.32
N GLU A 55 1.03 15.67 -10.81
CA GLU A 55 1.44 16.95 -11.35
C GLU A 55 0.47 18.01 -10.85
N ARG A 56 1.01 19.10 -10.31
CA ARG A 56 0.23 20.20 -9.75
C ARG A 56 0.67 21.50 -10.37
N ASP A 57 -0.30 22.30 -10.79
CA ASP A 57 -0.06 23.68 -11.22
C ASP A 57 -0.07 24.58 -9.98
N VAL A 58 1.01 25.33 -9.77
CA VAL A 58 1.20 26.22 -8.61
C VAL A 58 1.45 27.66 -9.07
N THR A 59 0.95 28.02 -10.25
CA THR A 59 1.08 29.37 -10.79
C THR A 59 0.50 30.39 -9.80
N PRO A 60 1.29 31.38 -9.33
CA PRO A 60 0.83 32.36 -8.35
C PRO A 60 -0.38 33.14 -8.84
N THR A 61 -1.39 33.27 -7.99
CA THR A 61 -2.61 34.05 -8.28
C THR A 61 -2.32 35.55 -8.13
N GLY A 62 -1.65 36.13 -9.14
CA GLY A 62 -1.26 37.54 -9.15
C GLY A 62 -0.08 37.80 -10.08
N GLU A 63 -0.35 38.45 -11.22
CA GLU A 63 0.57 39.08 -12.18
C GLU A 63 1.69 38.24 -12.85
N CYS A 64 2.01 37.03 -12.38
CA CYS A 64 2.95 36.15 -13.05
C CYS A 64 2.24 35.29 -14.11
N MET A 65 2.43 35.61 -15.40
CA MET A 65 1.86 34.83 -16.53
C MET A 65 2.58 33.51 -16.80
N ILE A 66 3.70 33.23 -16.12
CA ILE A 66 4.52 32.05 -16.41
C ILE A 66 4.00 30.87 -15.60
N ARG A 67 3.51 29.85 -16.31
CA ARG A 67 3.02 28.60 -15.73
C ARG A 67 4.12 27.93 -14.91
N ARG A 68 3.79 27.55 -13.67
CA ARG A 68 4.69 26.81 -12.78
C ARG A 68 4.06 25.52 -12.32
N ARG A 69 4.83 24.43 -12.40
CA ARG A 69 4.38 23.08 -12.09
C ARG A 69 5.28 22.42 -11.06
N VAL A 70 4.66 21.65 -10.19
CA VAL A 70 5.32 20.72 -9.28
C VAL A 70 4.99 19.32 -9.74
N VAL A 71 5.99 18.44 -9.78
CA VAL A 71 5.82 17.06 -10.23
C VAL A 71 6.35 16.12 -9.17
N GLU A 72 5.53 15.13 -8.84
CA GLU A 72 5.91 14.02 -7.98
C GLU A 72 6.26 12.82 -8.86
N VAL A 73 7.48 12.29 -8.70
CA VAL A 73 8.06 11.26 -9.54
C VAL A 73 8.50 10.08 -8.69
N LEU A 74 7.99 8.90 -9.00
CA LEU A 74 8.45 7.63 -8.46
C LEU A 74 9.61 7.09 -9.29
N ILE A 75 10.72 6.79 -8.63
CA ILE A 75 11.84 6.05 -9.21
C ILE A 75 11.85 4.66 -8.59
N ARG A 76 11.84 3.63 -9.42
CA ARG A 76 11.85 2.23 -8.99
C ARG A 76 12.97 1.44 -9.66
N LYS A 77 13.77 0.76 -8.85
CA LYS A 77 14.79 -0.19 -9.24
C LYS A 77 14.55 -1.51 -8.53
N VAL A 78 14.32 -2.58 -9.30
CA VAL A 78 14.36 -3.95 -8.76
C VAL A 78 15.83 -4.31 -8.50
N PRO A 79 16.19 -4.80 -7.30
CA PRO A 79 17.55 -5.25 -7.02
C PRO A 79 17.99 -6.37 -7.97
N ASP A 80 19.25 -6.39 -8.39
CA ASP A 80 19.75 -7.36 -9.38
C ASP A 80 19.64 -8.83 -8.91
N ASN A 81 19.51 -9.04 -7.60
CA ASN A 81 19.37 -10.37 -6.97
C ASN A 81 17.90 -10.78 -6.73
N GLN A 82 16.93 -9.97 -7.14
CA GLN A 82 15.51 -10.19 -6.89
C GLN A 82 14.73 -10.09 -8.21
N GLN A 83 13.65 -10.85 -8.31
CA GLN A 83 12.72 -10.74 -9.45
C GLN A 83 11.72 -9.59 -9.25
N PHE A 84 11.36 -9.31 -8.00
CA PHE A 84 10.41 -8.27 -7.62
C PHE A 84 10.74 -7.70 -6.24
N ILE A 85 10.20 -6.52 -5.94
CA ILE A 85 10.20 -5.92 -4.60
C ILE A 85 8.99 -6.45 -3.84
N GLU A 86 9.19 -7.12 -2.70
CA GLU A 86 8.09 -7.63 -1.86
C GLU A 86 7.79 -6.71 -0.68
N LEU A 87 6.52 -6.35 -0.51
CA LEU A 87 6.02 -5.64 0.66
C LEU A 87 4.99 -6.50 1.38
N ARG A 88 5.21 -6.79 2.67
CA ARG A 88 4.24 -7.54 3.48
C ARG A 88 3.48 -6.61 4.41
N LEU A 89 2.16 -6.56 4.27
CA LEU A 89 1.25 -5.73 5.07
C LEU A 89 0.31 -6.62 5.87
N ALA A 90 0.40 -6.60 7.19
CA ALA A 90 -0.52 -7.32 8.06
C ALA A 90 -1.72 -6.48 8.45
N LEU A 91 -2.93 -7.02 8.25
CA LEU A 91 -4.18 -6.38 8.66
C LEU A 91 -4.53 -6.78 10.09
N LEU A 92 -4.51 -5.81 11.00
CA LEU A 92 -4.82 -5.98 12.42
C LEU A 92 -6.08 -5.23 12.81
N GLY A 93 -6.85 -5.78 13.74
CA GLY A 93 -8.01 -5.09 14.32
C GLY A 93 -9.09 -6.05 14.80
N GLY A 94 -10.09 -5.52 15.48
CA GLY A 94 -11.19 -6.30 16.05
C GLY A 94 -12.06 -7.05 15.04
N VAL A 95 -13.00 -7.84 15.55
CA VAL A 95 -14.05 -8.47 14.74
C VAL A 95 -14.88 -7.39 14.06
N ASP A 96 -15.28 -7.64 12.82
CA ASP A 96 -16.17 -6.76 12.04
C ASP A 96 -15.65 -5.34 11.75
N MET A 97 -14.33 -5.11 11.87
CA MET A 97 -13.70 -3.85 11.43
C MET A 97 -13.49 -3.76 9.92
N GLY A 98 -13.77 -4.82 9.16
CA GLY A 98 -13.64 -4.82 7.69
C GLY A 98 -12.27 -5.25 7.13
N LYS A 99 -11.42 -5.93 7.92
CA LYS A 99 -10.09 -6.41 7.48
C LYS A 99 -10.15 -7.31 6.24
N SER A 100 -10.87 -8.43 6.35
CA SER A 100 -11.03 -9.39 5.26
C SER A 100 -11.79 -8.78 4.08
N THR A 101 -12.72 -7.84 4.33
CA THR A 101 -13.39 -7.10 3.27
C THR A 101 -12.41 -6.22 2.50
N ILE A 102 -11.55 -5.44 3.17
CA ILE A 102 -10.49 -4.65 2.50
C ILE A 102 -9.58 -5.56 1.68
N CYS A 103 -9.16 -6.69 2.27
CA CYS A 103 -8.30 -7.64 1.57
C CYS A 103 -8.93 -8.11 0.24
N GLY A 104 -10.17 -8.61 0.31
CA GLY A 104 -10.89 -9.08 -0.88
C GLY A 104 -11.19 -7.99 -1.91
N VAL A 105 -11.52 -6.78 -1.47
CA VAL A 105 -11.73 -5.63 -2.39
C VAL A 105 -10.43 -5.27 -3.09
N LEU A 106 -9.31 -5.20 -2.37
CA LEU A 106 -8.02 -4.84 -2.94
C LEU A 106 -7.50 -5.91 -3.90
N THR A 107 -7.70 -7.20 -3.60
CA THR A 107 -7.23 -8.28 -4.47
C THR A 107 -8.11 -8.53 -5.68
N GLN A 108 -9.43 -8.37 -5.57
CA GLN A 108 -10.38 -8.72 -6.64
C GLN A 108 -10.93 -7.51 -7.40
N GLY A 109 -10.82 -6.29 -6.86
CA GLY A 109 -11.36 -5.08 -7.49
C GLY A 109 -12.88 -4.99 -7.47
N LEU A 110 -13.54 -5.87 -6.72
CA LEU A 110 -14.99 -5.89 -6.55
C LEU A 110 -15.38 -5.24 -5.24
N LEU A 111 -16.30 -4.27 -5.30
CA LEU A 111 -16.84 -3.64 -4.10
C LEU A 111 -17.68 -4.62 -3.28
N ASP A 112 -17.60 -4.48 -1.96
CA ASP A 112 -18.43 -5.25 -1.04
C ASP A 112 -19.87 -4.74 -1.06
N ASN A 113 -20.85 -5.64 -0.93
CA ASN A 113 -22.27 -5.30 -0.95
C ASN A 113 -22.83 -5.05 0.47
N GLY A 114 -21.97 -4.78 1.45
CA GLY A 114 -22.32 -4.68 2.87
C GLY A 114 -22.66 -6.01 3.56
N HIS A 115 -22.81 -7.10 2.80
CA HIS A 115 -23.12 -8.44 3.33
C HIS A 115 -21.89 -9.37 3.32
N GLY A 116 -20.70 -8.83 3.05
CA GLY A 116 -19.46 -9.59 3.01
C GLY A 116 -19.23 -10.39 1.73
N LYS A 117 -19.87 -10.02 0.61
CA LYS A 117 -19.57 -10.63 -0.71
C LYS A 117 -18.07 -10.65 -1.00
N ALA A 118 -17.36 -9.55 -0.73
CA ALA A 118 -15.93 -9.44 -1.00
C ALA A 118 -15.07 -10.30 -0.04
N ARG A 119 -15.55 -10.60 1.18
CA ARG A 119 -14.79 -11.42 2.14
C ARG A 119 -14.96 -12.93 1.92
N LEU A 120 -15.98 -13.37 1.17
CA LEU A 120 -16.25 -14.79 0.95
C LEU A 120 -15.11 -15.50 0.22
N SER A 121 -14.42 -14.81 -0.68
CA SER A 121 -13.23 -15.31 -1.38
C SER A 121 -12.03 -15.53 -0.46
N MET A 122 -12.04 -14.92 0.73
CA MET A 122 -10.97 -15.04 1.72
C MET A 122 -11.15 -16.23 2.66
N PHE A 123 -12.36 -16.80 2.75
CA PHE A 123 -12.65 -17.88 3.70
C PHE A 123 -12.15 -19.22 3.19
N ARG A 124 -11.43 -19.92 4.07
CA ARG A 124 -10.79 -21.22 3.75
C ARG A 124 -11.50 -22.40 4.39
N TYR A 125 -12.26 -22.16 5.47
CA TYR A 125 -12.91 -23.21 6.24
C TYR A 125 -14.43 -23.06 6.29
N LEU A 126 -15.13 -24.20 6.38
CA LEU A 126 -16.59 -24.23 6.40
C LEU A 126 -17.19 -23.42 7.56
N HIS A 127 -16.57 -23.45 8.74
CA HIS A 127 -17.05 -22.66 9.88
C HIS A 127 -16.88 -21.15 9.67
N GLU A 128 -15.94 -20.70 8.84
CA GLU A 128 -15.80 -19.28 8.47
C GLU A 128 -16.97 -18.85 7.58
N LEU A 129 -17.33 -19.69 6.61
CA LEU A 129 -18.52 -19.49 5.76
C LEU A 129 -19.82 -19.47 6.58
N GLN A 130 -19.95 -20.38 7.55
CA GLN A 130 -21.15 -20.48 8.39
C GLN A 130 -21.28 -19.32 9.38
N THR A 131 -20.16 -18.87 9.98
CA THR A 131 -20.18 -17.83 11.02
C THR A 131 -19.95 -16.42 10.48
N GLY A 132 -19.47 -16.28 9.25
CA GLY A 132 -19.05 -15.00 8.66
C GLY A 132 -17.79 -14.40 9.30
N ARG A 133 -16.99 -15.20 10.02
CA ARG A 133 -15.82 -14.74 10.78
C ARG A 133 -14.54 -15.46 10.36
N THR A 134 -13.49 -14.67 10.15
CA THR A 134 -12.14 -15.15 9.88
C THR A 134 -11.51 -15.76 11.13
N SER A 135 -11.03 -16.99 11.00
CA SER A 135 -10.39 -17.77 12.07
C SER A 135 -8.94 -18.12 11.77
N SER A 136 -8.55 -17.99 10.51
CA SER A 136 -7.26 -18.40 9.97
C SER A 136 -6.48 -17.24 9.37
N ILE A 137 -5.21 -17.48 9.07
CA ILE A 137 -4.36 -16.51 8.37
C ILE A 137 -4.58 -16.71 6.89
N CYS A 138 -4.98 -15.65 6.20
CA CYS A 138 -5.04 -15.65 4.74
C CYS A 138 -3.92 -14.77 4.18
N LEU A 139 -3.27 -15.27 3.14
CA LEU A 139 -2.25 -14.56 2.39
C LEU A 139 -2.79 -14.34 1.00
N ASP A 140 -2.76 -13.09 0.58
CA ASP A 140 -3.27 -12.63 -0.69
C ASP A 140 -2.28 -11.62 -1.25
N VAL A 141 -2.13 -11.55 -2.58
CA VAL A 141 -1.08 -10.75 -3.22
C VAL A 141 -1.67 -9.75 -4.18
N VAL A 142 -1.10 -8.55 -4.19
CA VAL A 142 -1.40 -7.47 -5.12
C VAL A 142 -0.14 -7.09 -5.89
N GLY A 143 -0.17 -7.25 -7.20
CA GLY A 143 0.95 -7.05 -8.11
C GLY A 143 0.90 -5.75 -8.87
N PHE A 144 2.09 -5.14 -9.01
CA PHE A 144 2.32 -3.91 -9.74
C PHE A 144 3.46 -4.07 -10.75
N ASN A 145 3.22 -3.59 -11.98
CA ASN A 145 4.27 -3.50 -13.00
C ASN A 145 5.23 -2.33 -12.72
N SER A 146 6.30 -2.20 -13.51
CA SER A 146 7.32 -1.13 -13.35
C SER A 146 6.75 0.28 -13.49
N ARG A 147 5.60 0.41 -14.16
CA ARG A 147 4.88 1.67 -14.35
C ARG A 147 3.92 2.01 -13.19
N GLY A 148 3.86 1.16 -12.16
CA GLY A 148 2.95 1.33 -11.03
C GLY A 148 1.49 0.99 -11.32
N GLN A 149 1.21 0.34 -12.45
CA GLN A 149 -0.14 -0.14 -12.77
C GLN A 149 -0.40 -1.49 -12.11
N LEU A 150 -1.65 -1.69 -11.69
CA LEU A 150 -2.10 -2.92 -11.07
C LEU A 150 -2.25 -4.05 -12.09
N ILE A 151 -1.84 -5.27 -11.72
CA ILE A 151 -1.95 -6.47 -12.57
C ILE A 151 -3.17 -7.33 -12.19
N ASN A 152 -3.54 -7.35 -10.91
CA ASN A 152 -4.58 -8.22 -10.34
C ASN A 152 -5.98 -8.17 -10.96
N TYR A 153 -6.35 -7.06 -11.61
CA TYR A 153 -7.70 -6.89 -12.15
C TYR A 153 -7.83 -7.32 -13.61
N ALA A 154 -6.77 -7.86 -14.20
CA ALA A 154 -6.88 -8.68 -15.39
C ALA A 154 -7.05 -10.14 -14.96
N ASP A 155 -7.72 -10.97 -15.78
CA ASP A 155 -7.99 -12.40 -15.55
C ASP A 155 -6.69 -13.25 -15.55
N HIS A 156 -5.75 -12.91 -14.68
CA HIS A 156 -4.46 -13.54 -14.52
C HIS A 156 -4.50 -14.54 -13.38
N SER A 157 -3.83 -15.67 -13.57
CA SER A 157 -3.52 -16.60 -12.48
C SER A 157 -2.55 -15.95 -11.48
N LEU A 158 -2.50 -16.46 -10.25
CA LEU A 158 -1.56 -15.97 -9.24
C LEU A 158 -0.10 -16.08 -9.72
N GLU A 159 0.22 -17.11 -10.50
CA GLU A 159 1.55 -17.34 -11.09
C GLU A 159 1.91 -16.24 -12.09
N GLU A 160 0.97 -15.89 -12.98
CA GLU A 160 1.13 -14.78 -13.94
C GLU A 160 1.30 -13.43 -13.23
N ILE A 161 0.54 -13.19 -12.16
CA ILE A 161 0.66 -11.97 -11.37
C ILE A 161 2.08 -11.85 -10.81
N VAL A 162 2.64 -12.93 -10.26
CA VAL A 162 4.01 -12.92 -9.72
C VAL A 162 5.05 -12.71 -10.82
N GLU A 163 4.91 -13.38 -11.97
CA GLU A 163 5.87 -13.29 -13.07
C GLU A 163 5.90 -11.90 -13.73
N GLN A 164 4.75 -11.25 -13.87
CA GLN A 164 4.64 -9.94 -14.52
C GLN A 164 4.86 -8.77 -13.54
N SER A 165 4.87 -9.03 -12.24
CA SER A 165 5.02 -8.01 -11.21
C SER A 165 6.47 -7.63 -10.96
N THR A 166 6.73 -6.33 -10.98
CA THR A 166 8.00 -5.78 -10.47
C THR A 166 7.94 -5.45 -8.97
N LYS A 167 6.72 -5.36 -8.43
CA LYS A 167 6.44 -5.18 -7.02
C LYS A 167 5.21 -5.99 -6.62
N LEU A 168 5.32 -6.73 -5.52
CA LEU A 168 4.23 -7.49 -4.93
C LEU A 168 3.95 -6.93 -3.54
N ILE A 169 2.67 -6.73 -3.23
CA ILE A 169 2.19 -6.41 -1.89
C ILE A 169 1.42 -7.63 -1.39
N THR A 170 2.02 -8.35 -0.44
CA THR A 170 1.38 -9.48 0.24
C THR A 170 0.56 -8.93 1.41
N LEU A 171 -0.76 -9.06 1.30
CA LEU A 171 -1.71 -8.78 2.35
C LEU A 171 -1.85 -10.02 3.25
N ILE A 172 -1.63 -9.82 4.55
CA ILE A 172 -1.76 -10.86 5.57
C ILE A 172 -3.02 -10.55 6.37
N ASP A 173 -4.13 -11.20 6.05
CA ASP A 173 -5.37 -11.07 6.81
C ASP A 173 -5.29 -11.91 8.08
N LEU A 174 -5.39 -11.26 9.23
CA LEU A 174 -5.28 -11.88 10.54
C LEU A 174 -6.64 -11.89 11.24
N ALA A 175 -6.89 -12.93 12.03
CA ALA A 175 -8.13 -13.11 12.74
C ALA A 175 -8.40 -11.94 13.72
N GLY A 176 -9.64 -11.45 13.75
CA GLY A 176 -10.04 -10.33 14.62
C GLY A 176 -10.60 -10.72 15.98
N ASP A 177 -10.89 -12.01 16.18
CA ASP A 177 -11.51 -12.52 17.40
C ASP A 177 -10.42 -12.96 18.37
N ARG A 178 -10.57 -12.56 19.65
CA ARG A 178 -9.63 -12.88 20.73
C ARG A 178 -9.40 -14.38 20.90
N ARG A 179 -10.35 -15.24 20.50
CA ARG A 179 -10.19 -16.70 20.49
C ARG A 179 -9.04 -17.17 19.59
N TYR A 180 -8.70 -16.40 18.56
CA TYR A 180 -7.64 -16.70 17.58
C TYR A 180 -6.39 -15.82 17.76
N LEU A 181 -6.18 -15.29 18.97
CA LEU A 181 -5.02 -14.44 19.28
C LEU A 181 -3.69 -15.13 19.01
N LYS A 182 -3.58 -16.43 19.34
CA LYS A 182 -2.39 -17.24 19.07
C LYS A 182 -2.06 -17.29 17.58
N THR A 183 -3.09 -17.45 16.75
CA THR A 183 -2.98 -17.44 15.29
C THR A 183 -2.49 -16.07 14.80
N THR A 184 -3.00 -14.98 15.37
CA THR A 184 -2.58 -13.61 15.04
C THR A 184 -1.11 -13.36 15.37
N ILE A 185 -0.68 -13.72 16.59
CA ILE A 185 0.72 -13.58 17.02
C ILE A 185 1.63 -14.42 16.13
N TYR A 186 1.25 -15.67 15.85
CA TYR A 186 1.99 -16.52 14.93
C TYR A 186 2.09 -15.90 13.54
N GLY A 187 1.00 -15.29 13.02
CA GLY A 187 1.04 -14.61 11.73
C GLY A 187 2.02 -13.43 11.69
N LEU A 188 2.06 -12.63 12.75
CA LEU A 188 2.99 -11.51 12.85
C LEU A 188 4.45 -11.97 12.96
N THR A 189 4.72 -13.04 13.71
CA THR A 189 6.10 -13.51 13.91
C THR A 189 6.60 -14.39 12.76
N ALA A 190 5.77 -15.27 12.22
CA ALA A 190 6.16 -16.22 11.17
C ALA A 190 6.31 -15.53 9.81
N TYR A 191 5.41 -14.60 9.47
CA TYR A 191 5.45 -13.91 8.17
C TYR A 191 6.23 -12.60 8.20
N ALA A 192 6.65 -12.12 9.37
CA ALA A 192 7.49 -10.93 9.56
C ALA A 192 7.08 -9.75 8.63
N PRO A 193 5.86 -9.19 8.82
CA PRO A 193 5.36 -8.12 7.98
C PRO A 193 6.21 -6.87 8.12
N HIS A 194 6.35 -6.12 7.02
CA HIS A 194 7.06 -4.85 7.01
C HIS A 194 6.22 -3.73 7.65
N PHE A 195 4.89 -3.83 7.54
CA PHE A 195 3.94 -2.88 8.09
C PHE A 195 2.73 -3.60 8.68
N CYS A 196 2.11 -2.97 9.69
CA CYS A 196 0.80 -3.34 10.18
C CYS A 196 -0.23 -2.25 9.87
N ALA A 197 -1.32 -2.63 9.22
CA ALA A 197 -2.50 -1.79 9.07
C ALA A 197 -3.48 -2.08 10.21
N LEU A 198 -3.62 -1.14 11.14
CA LEU A 198 -4.61 -1.20 12.20
C LEU A 198 -5.95 -0.69 11.67
N VAL A 199 -6.86 -1.60 11.40
CA VAL A 199 -8.19 -1.33 10.85
C VAL A 199 -9.18 -1.03 12.00
N VAL A 200 -9.81 0.14 11.90
CA VAL A 200 -10.77 0.67 12.88
C VAL A 200 -12.04 1.07 12.14
N SER A 201 -13.20 0.63 12.62
CA SER A 201 -14.48 1.07 12.05
C SER A 201 -14.86 2.44 12.62
N ALA A 202 -15.27 3.36 11.75
CA ALA A 202 -15.76 4.69 12.13
C ALA A 202 -17.01 4.63 13.04
N VAL A 203 -17.85 3.60 12.86
CA VAL A 203 -19.08 3.37 13.66
C VAL A 203 -18.76 3.00 15.12
N THR A 204 -17.77 2.11 15.32
CA THR A 204 -17.50 1.53 16.65
C THR A 204 -16.30 2.14 17.35
N GLY A 205 -15.39 2.75 16.59
CA GLY A 205 -14.14 3.30 17.09
C GLY A 205 -13.16 2.24 17.62
N PRO A 206 -12.10 2.69 18.32
CA PRO A 206 -11.07 1.79 18.86
C PRO A 206 -11.57 0.92 20.02
N THR A 207 -11.53 -0.39 19.83
CA THR A 207 -11.95 -1.38 20.85
C THR A 207 -10.78 -1.83 21.74
N ALA A 208 -11.07 -2.62 22.79
CA ALA A 208 -10.03 -3.26 23.59
C ALA A 208 -9.12 -4.19 22.76
N VAL A 209 -9.69 -4.95 21.82
CA VAL A 209 -8.92 -5.81 20.90
C VAL A 209 -8.04 -4.99 19.99
N THR A 210 -8.52 -3.84 19.51
CA THR A 210 -7.71 -2.89 18.73
C THR A 210 -6.47 -2.44 19.50
N ARG A 211 -6.61 -2.13 20.80
CA ARG A 211 -5.48 -1.76 21.67
C ARG A 211 -4.51 -2.92 21.89
N GLU A 212 -5.02 -4.13 22.09
CA GLU A 212 -4.17 -5.34 22.22
C GLU A 212 -3.35 -5.59 20.95
N HIS A 213 -3.98 -5.50 19.77
CA HIS A 213 -3.31 -5.69 18.48
C HIS A 213 -2.26 -4.62 18.19
N LEU A 214 -2.56 -3.36 18.51
CA LEU A 214 -1.57 -2.28 18.45
C LEU A 214 -0.37 -2.59 19.36
N GLY A 215 -0.62 -3.12 20.56
CA GLY A 215 0.41 -3.57 21.50
C GLY A 215 1.36 -4.59 20.88
N PHE A 216 0.86 -5.56 20.12
CA PHE A 216 1.72 -6.54 19.43
C PHE A 216 2.60 -5.91 18.35
N ALA A 217 2.04 -5.02 17.52
CA ALA A 217 2.82 -4.35 16.48
C ALA A 217 3.96 -3.52 17.08
N ILE A 218 3.68 -2.78 18.16
CA ILE A 218 4.69 -2.01 18.90
C ILE A 218 5.74 -2.94 19.53
N ALA A 219 5.31 -4.03 20.18
CA ALA A 219 6.21 -4.98 20.83
C ALA A 219 7.17 -5.67 19.83
N LEU A 220 6.71 -5.88 18.60
CA LEU A 220 7.51 -6.44 17.51
C LEU A 220 8.30 -5.37 16.71
N ASN A 221 8.21 -4.09 17.11
CA ASN A 221 8.82 -2.96 16.43
C ASN A 221 8.42 -2.86 14.94
N ILE A 222 7.16 -3.17 14.64
CA ILE A 222 6.62 -3.10 13.28
C ILE A 222 5.91 -1.74 13.13
N PRO A 223 6.26 -0.94 12.11
CA PRO A 223 5.56 0.31 11.81
C PRO A 223 4.06 0.11 11.59
N VAL A 224 3.25 0.99 12.17
CA VAL A 224 1.78 0.91 12.11
C VAL A 224 1.21 2.07 11.31
N LEU A 225 0.28 1.76 10.41
CA LEU A 225 -0.62 2.72 9.78
C LEU A 225 -2.05 2.42 10.23
N VAL A 226 -2.90 3.44 10.28
CA VAL A 226 -4.30 3.30 10.72
C VAL A 226 -5.22 3.42 9.51
N ILE A 227 -6.15 2.47 9.35
CA ILE A 227 -7.18 2.51 8.31
C ILE A 227 -8.54 2.67 8.98
N VAL A 228 -9.27 3.73 8.61
CA VAL A 228 -10.63 3.96 9.08
C VAL A 228 -11.61 3.44 8.04
N THR A 229 -12.50 2.53 8.44
CA THR A 229 -13.50 1.87 7.57
C THR A 229 -14.93 2.25 7.94
N LYS A 230 -15.89 1.90 7.07
CA LYS A 230 -17.33 2.13 7.29
C LYS A 230 -17.68 3.61 7.47
N LEU A 231 -16.99 4.50 6.75
CA LEU A 231 -17.26 5.94 6.79
C LEU A 231 -18.65 6.26 6.23
N ASP A 232 -19.09 5.50 5.23
CA ASP A 232 -20.41 5.54 4.59
C ASP A 232 -21.59 5.31 5.57
N LEU A 233 -21.33 4.80 6.77
CA LEU A 233 -22.36 4.58 7.80
C LEU A 233 -22.43 5.70 8.85
N VAL A 234 -21.57 6.72 8.75
CA VAL A 234 -21.42 7.77 9.78
C VAL A 234 -21.62 9.19 9.23
N ASP A 235 -22.19 9.30 8.03
CA ASP A 235 -22.62 10.57 7.43
C ASP A 235 -23.91 11.12 8.09
#